data_AF-A0A0C4MKI6-F1
#
_entry.id   AF-A0A0C4MKI6-F1
#
_cell.length_a   1.000
_cell.length_b   1.000
_cell.length_c   1.000
_cell.angle_alpha   90.00
_cell.angle_beta   90.00
_cell.angle_gamma   90.00
#
_symmetry.space_group_name_H-M   'P 1'
#
loop_
_entity.id
_entity.type
_entity.pdbx_description
1 polymer ?
#
loop_
_entity_poly.entity_id
_entity_poly.type
_entity_poly.pdbx_seq_one_letter_code
_entity_poly.pdbx_strand_id
1 'polypeptide(L)'
;MRSAEEQSYMRNQCRVIHRQEGLPELMDVIKRDNKHDVIVNYCNLLFQRIVLNTINISSIFVNNSLNGAKIRQAFPDLDALVAFNYVFKAEENQSVSDFQLLQKKTMETSLLLGNLVDVLDEIKFAKMKLLNLTSAAFVLESKTCQLLLYLCFMSFNSGKRIGFTIDMTDLNRCVYPSEPSELLIKLCQAETTLSQPSIEETMVSIRNLQPGRTVILRLCRMVSQLIQSLPC
;
A
#
# COMPACT_ATOMS: atom_id res chain seq x y z
N MET A 1 24.53 -3.57 17.75
CA MET A 1 25.02 -3.51 16.35
C MET A 1 24.01 -4.02 15.32
N ARG A 2 23.28 -5.14 15.54
CA ARG A 2 22.25 -5.66 14.58
C ARG A 2 21.16 -4.67 14.13
N SER A 3 20.73 -3.75 14.99
CA SER A 3 19.67 -2.77 14.69
C SER A 3 20.04 -1.77 13.58
N ALA A 4 21.30 -1.37 13.47
CA ALA A 4 21.75 -0.39 12.46
C ALA A 4 21.87 -1.01 11.06
N GLU A 5 22.32 -2.26 10.98
CA GLU A 5 22.39 -3.03 9.73
C GLU A 5 20.98 -3.40 9.23
N GLU A 6 20.06 -3.76 10.14
CA GLU A 6 18.65 -3.97 9.80
C GLU A 6 17.98 -2.67 9.33
N GLN A 7 18.24 -1.52 9.97
CA GLN A 7 17.76 -0.23 9.50
C GLN A 7 18.35 0.18 8.14
N SER A 8 19.61 -0.17 7.86
CA SER A 8 20.27 0.09 6.57
C SER A 8 19.73 -0.81 5.45
N TYR A 9 19.53 -2.09 5.75
CA TYR A 9 18.89 -3.06 4.85
C TYR A 9 17.45 -2.65 4.54
N MET A 10 16.68 -2.23 5.55
CA MET A 10 15.32 -1.71 5.38
C MET A 10 15.29 -0.38 4.62
N ARG A 11 16.25 0.51 4.86
CA ARG A 11 16.44 1.72 4.05
C ARG A 11 16.67 1.37 2.59
N ASN A 12 17.25 0.22 2.26
CA ASN A 12 17.53 -0.22 0.90
C ASN A 12 16.38 -1.02 0.25
N GLN A 13 15.51 -1.65 1.03
CA GLN A 13 14.38 -2.47 0.54
C GLN A 13 13.10 -1.67 0.32
N CYS A 14 12.72 -0.75 1.23
CA CYS A 14 11.59 0.19 1.03
C CYS A 14 11.96 1.35 0.08
N ARG A 15 12.81 1.06 -0.91
CA ARG A 15 13.50 2.04 -1.76
C ARG A 15 13.30 1.78 -3.26
N VAL A 16 12.57 0.73 -3.62
CA VAL A 16 12.45 0.27 -5.01
C VAL A 16 11.89 1.38 -5.92
N ILE A 17 11.04 2.27 -5.41
CA ILE A 17 10.49 3.38 -6.21
C ILE A 17 11.22 4.72 -5.97
N HIS A 18 11.80 4.92 -4.78
CA HIS A 18 12.32 6.23 -4.38
C HIS A 18 13.81 6.49 -4.69
N ARG A 19 14.59 5.51 -5.12
CA ARG A 19 16.00 5.72 -5.51
C ARG A 19 16.18 5.50 -7.01
N GLN A 20 16.03 6.56 -7.82
CA GLN A 20 16.68 6.84 -9.12
C GLN A 20 16.90 5.74 -10.20
N GLU A 21 16.45 4.50 -10.01
CA GLU A 21 16.58 3.35 -10.92
C GLU A 21 15.20 2.75 -11.27
N GLY A 22 14.12 3.21 -10.63
CA GLY A 22 12.72 2.86 -10.92
C GLY A 22 11.91 4.06 -11.41
N LEU A 23 12.50 4.92 -12.23
CA LEU A 23 11.73 5.93 -12.95
C LEU A 23 10.72 5.21 -13.86
N PRO A 24 9.50 5.72 -14.01
CA PRO A 24 8.55 5.15 -14.96
C PRO A 24 9.22 5.03 -16.33
N GLU A 25 9.33 3.82 -16.85
CA GLU A 25 10.00 3.57 -18.11
C GLU A 25 9.02 3.90 -19.24
N LEU A 26 9.45 4.72 -20.20
CA LEU A 26 8.71 4.89 -21.44
C LEU A 26 8.73 3.54 -22.18
N MET A 27 7.59 2.87 -22.22
CA MET A 27 7.50 1.53 -22.78
C MET A 27 7.28 1.53 -24.28
N ASP A 28 6.46 2.47 -24.77
CA ASP A 28 6.14 2.55 -26.18
C ASP A 28 5.61 3.94 -26.57
N VAL A 29 5.87 4.34 -27.82
CA VAL A 29 5.27 5.50 -28.48
C VAL A 29 4.68 5.02 -29.81
N ILE A 30 3.37 4.74 -29.80
CA ILE A 30 2.66 4.26 -30.98
C ILE A 30 2.06 5.46 -31.72
N LYS A 31 2.57 5.72 -32.92
CA LYS A 31 1.99 6.73 -33.82
C LYS A 31 0.84 6.11 -34.61
N ARG A 32 -0.36 6.70 -34.53
CA ARG A 32 -1.54 6.31 -35.30
C ARG A 32 -2.18 7.55 -35.89
N ASP A 33 -2.03 7.78 -37.19
CA ASP A 33 -2.55 8.97 -37.89
C ASP A 33 -2.52 10.25 -37.02
N ASN A 34 -3.69 10.83 -36.73
CA ASN A 34 -3.89 12.06 -35.97
C ASN A 34 -3.76 11.90 -34.44
N LYS A 35 -3.15 10.82 -33.96
CA LYS A 35 -2.99 10.49 -32.52
C LYS A 35 -1.59 9.93 -32.23
N HIS A 36 -1.05 10.30 -31.08
CA HIS A 36 0.15 9.68 -30.51
C HIS A 36 -0.24 9.01 -29.19
N ASP A 37 -0.05 7.71 -29.11
CA ASP A 37 -0.18 6.96 -27.86
C ASP A 37 1.20 6.87 -27.20
N VAL A 38 1.31 7.32 -25.96
CA VAL A 38 2.51 7.18 -25.13
C VAL A 38 2.15 6.24 -23.98
N ILE A 39 2.94 5.19 -23.77
CA ILE A 39 2.73 4.21 -22.69
C ILE A 39 3.87 4.33 -21.69
N VAL A 40 3.53 4.67 -20.46
CA VAL A 40 4.44 4.74 -19.33
C VAL A 40 4.27 3.47 -18.49
N ASN A 41 5.35 2.72 -18.28
CA ASN A 41 5.38 1.48 -17.52
C ASN A 41 5.96 1.72 -16.13
N TYR A 42 5.18 1.39 -15.11
CA TYR A 42 5.59 1.46 -13.72
C TYR A 42 5.88 0.05 -13.21
N CYS A 43 7.12 -0.39 -13.38
CA CYS A 43 7.65 -1.66 -12.87
C CYS A 43 6.83 -2.90 -13.29
N ASN A 44 6.15 -2.86 -14.44
CA ASN A 44 5.19 -3.87 -14.92
C ASN A 44 3.99 -4.13 -14.00
N LEU A 45 3.74 -3.27 -13.01
CA LEU A 45 2.60 -3.35 -12.11
C LEU A 45 1.42 -2.52 -12.63
N LEU A 46 1.72 -1.35 -13.18
CA LEU A 46 0.77 -0.38 -13.71
C LEU A 46 1.30 0.18 -15.04
N PHE A 47 0.40 0.34 -16.01
CA PHE A 47 0.68 1.04 -17.26
C PHE A 47 -0.24 2.23 -17.40
N GLN A 48 0.33 3.42 -17.61
CA GLN A 48 -0.41 4.63 -17.90
C GLN A 48 -0.31 4.92 -19.40
N ARG A 49 -1.46 4.93 -20.06
CA ARG A 49 -1.58 5.28 -21.47
C ARG A 49 -2.02 6.74 -21.59
N ILE A 50 -1.25 7.51 -22.35
CA ILE A 50 -1.50 8.91 -22.65
C ILE A 50 -1.77 9.02 -24.16
N VAL A 51 -2.94 9.52 -24.54
CA VAL A 51 -3.31 9.70 -25.96
C VAL A 51 -3.31 11.19 -26.27
N LEU A 52 -2.41 11.62 -27.14
CA LEU A 52 -2.31 12.99 -27.63
C LEU A 52 -3.03 13.10 -28.98
N ASN A 53 -4.07 13.90 -29.07
CA ASN A 53 -4.73 14.19 -30.34
C ASN A 53 -4.01 15.34 -31.07
N THR A 54 -3.48 15.10 -32.26
CA THR A 54 -2.70 16.10 -33.01
C THR A 54 -3.54 17.08 -33.81
N ILE A 55 -4.83 16.79 -34.05
CA ILE A 55 -5.76 17.74 -34.68
C ILE A 55 -6.28 18.74 -33.65
N ASN A 56 -6.51 18.29 -32.42
CA ASN A 56 -7.00 19.13 -31.34
C ASN A 56 -6.13 18.93 -30.09
N ILE A 57 -5.10 19.78 -29.98
CA ILE A 57 -4.09 19.79 -28.91
C ILE A 57 -4.72 19.85 -27.51
N SER A 58 -5.99 20.29 -27.42
CA SER A 58 -6.75 20.40 -26.16
C SER A 58 -7.38 19.09 -25.65
N SER A 59 -7.14 17.95 -26.30
CA SER A 59 -7.69 16.65 -25.87
C SER A 59 -6.60 15.61 -25.63
N ILE A 60 -5.98 15.67 -24.45
CA ILE A 60 -5.10 14.62 -23.92
C ILE A 60 -5.95 13.64 -23.12
N PHE A 61 -5.88 12.34 -23.41
CA PHE A 61 -6.56 11.33 -22.59
C PHE A 61 -5.55 10.54 -21.78
N VAL A 62 -5.80 10.38 -20.49
CA VAL A 62 -4.99 9.54 -19.60
C VAL A 62 -5.82 8.37 -19.09
N ASN A 63 -5.27 7.17 -19.18
CA ASN A 63 -5.88 5.95 -18.66
C ASN A 63 -4.83 5.08 -17.96
N ASN A 64 -5.18 4.53 -16.81
CA ASN A 64 -4.36 3.65 -16.00
C ASN A 64 -4.86 2.20 -16.11
N SER A 65 -3.96 1.26 -16.36
CA SER A 65 -4.28 -0.16 -16.47
C SER A 65 -3.34 -1.00 -15.61
N LEU A 66 -3.92 -1.93 -14.86
CA LEU A 66 -3.20 -2.74 -13.88
C LEU A 66 -2.78 -4.09 -14.48
N ASN A 67 -1.55 -4.51 -14.19
CA ASN A 67 -1.10 -5.85 -14.50
C ASN A 67 -1.42 -6.80 -13.34
N GLY A 68 -2.68 -7.28 -13.31
CA GLY A 68 -3.15 -8.13 -12.22
C GLY A 68 -2.31 -9.40 -12.00
N ALA A 69 -1.76 -9.98 -13.07
CA ALA A 69 -0.90 -11.16 -12.98
C ALA A 69 0.43 -10.83 -12.27
N LYS A 70 1.10 -9.74 -12.66
CA LYS A 70 2.35 -9.30 -12.00
C LYS A 70 2.14 -8.86 -10.56
N ILE A 71 1.03 -8.17 -10.27
CA ILE A 71 0.69 -7.77 -8.90
C ILE A 71 0.52 -9.00 -8.00
N ARG A 72 -0.27 -10.00 -8.42
CA ARG A 72 -0.45 -11.24 -7.64
C ARG A 72 0.85 -12.02 -7.47
N GLN A 73 1.71 -12.02 -8.50
CA GLN A 73 3.02 -12.65 -8.44
C GLN A 73 3.96 -11.95 -7.44
N ALA A 74 3.97 -10.61 -7.42
CA ALA A 74 4.86 -9.82 -6.56
C ALA A 74 4.44 -9.84 -5.09
N PHE A 75 3.13 -9.93 -4.83
CA PHE A 75 2.50 -9.82 -3.51
C PHE A 75 1.51 -10.98 -3.26
N PRO A 76 2.00 -12.23 -3.18
CA PRO A 76 1.15 -13.38 -2.92
C PRO A 76 0.53 -13.32 -1.53
N ASP A 77 -0.68 -13.86 -1.38
CA ASP A 77 -1.40 -14.00 -0.10
C ASP A 77 -1.61 -12.69 0.67
N LEU A 78 -1.73 -11.56 -0.06
CA LEU A 78 -2.04 -10.24 0.50
C LEU A 78 -3.30 -9.61 -0.11
N ASP A 79 -3.93 -10.26 -1.10
CA ASP A 79 -5.01 -9.68 -1.91
C ASP A 79 -4.67 -8.28 -2.46
N ALA A 80 -3.39 -8.05 -2.79
CA ALA A 80 -2.87 -6.75 -3.20
C ALA A 80 -3.66 -6.13 -4.36
N LEU A 81 -4.17 -6.94 -5.30
CA LEU A 81 -4.96 -6.46 -6.43
C LEU A 81 -6.22 -5.68 -5.98
N VAL A 82 -6.80 -6.01 -4.82
CA VAL A 82 -7.92 -5.26 -4.23
C VAL A 82 -7.50 -3.82 -3.92
N ALA A 83 -6.34 -3.64 -3.26
CA ALA A 83 -5.80 -2.32 -2.96
C ALA A 83 -5.40 -1.55 -4.22
N PHE A 84 -4.76 -2.22 -5.19
CA PHE A 84 -4.42 -1.59 -6.48
C PHE A 84 -5.66 -1.09 -7.21
N ASN A 85 -6.72 -1.91 -7.33
CA ASN A 85 -7.99 -1.50 -7.94
C ASN A 85 -8.65 -0.35 -7.17
N TYR A 86 -8.50 -0.32 -5.85
CA TYR A 86 -9.05 0.75 -5.02
C TYR A 86 -8.32 2.08 -5.19
N VAL A 87 -6.98 2.05 -5.23
CA VAL A 87 -6.14 3.25 -5.33
C VAL A 87 -6.19 3.83 -6.73
N PHE A 88 -6.05 2.98 -7.75
CA PHE A 88 -6.06 3.37 -9.16
C PHE A 88 -7.42 3.08 -9.80
N LYS A 89 -8.54 3.30 -9.08
CA LYS A 89 -9.92 3.15 -9.60
C LYS A 89 -9.89 3.45 -11.08
N ALA A 90 -10.36 2.55 -11.93
CA ALA A 90 -10.31 2.72 -13.38
C ALA A 90 -10.84 4.13 -13.71
N GLU A 91 -9.93 5.09 -13.88
CA GLU A 91 -10.31 6.48 -14.07
C GLU A 91 -10.91 6.48 -15.46
N GLU A 92 -12.21 6.77 -15.55
CA GLU A 92 -12.85 7.11 -16.80
C GLU A 92 -11.96 8.09 -17.56
N ASN A 93 -11.70 7.82 -18.84
CA ASN A 93 -10.76 8.58 -19.68
C ASN A 93 -10.82 10.08 -19.35
N GLN A 94 -9.82 10.59 -18.63
CA GLN A 94 -9.84 11.98 -18.21
C GLN A 94 -9.27 12.82 -19.36
N SER A 95 -10.12 13.70 -19.92
CA SER A 95 -9.66 14.70 -20.87
C SER A 95 -8.90 15.78 -20.11
N VAL A 96 -7.63 15.94 -20.44
CA VAL A 96 -6.71 16.91 -19.88
C VAL A 96 -6.47 17.99 -20.94
N SER A 97 -6.66 19.25 -20.56
CA SER A 97 -6.58 20.41 -21.46
C SER A 97 -5.17 21.00 -21.60
N ASP A 98 -4.22 20.62 -20.74
CA ASP A 98 -2.85 21.17 -20.72
C ASP A 98 -1.80 20.13 -20.24
N PHE A 99 -0.57 20.26 -20.75
CA PHE A 99 0.60 19.47 -20.38
C PHE A 99 0.96 19.57 -18.90
N GLN A 100 0.73 20.71 -18.25
CA GLN A 100 0.97 20.85 -16.80
C GLN A 100 0.08 19.90 -15.99
N LEU A 101 -1.18 19.74 -16.40
CA LEU A 101 -2.12 18.83 -15.75
C LEU A 101 -1.77 17.37 -16.04
N LEU A 102 -1.23 17.07 -17.23
CA LEU A 102 -0.68 15.74 -17.56
C LEU A 102 0.52 15.39 -16.67
N GLN A 103 1.47 16.32 -16.50
CA GLN A 103 2.62 16.13 -15.63
C GLN A 103 2.18 15.88 -14.19
N LYS A 104 1.20 16.66 -13.70
CA LYS A 104 0.62 16.47 -12.37
C LYS A 104 0.02 15.07 -12.21
N LYS A 105 -0.78 14.60 -13.17
CA LYS A 105 -1.41 13.26 -13.16
C LYS A 105 -0.40 12.12 -13.19
N THR A 106 0.66 12.26 -13.98
CA THR A 106 1.76 11.29 -14.06
C THR A 106 2.50 11.22 -12.72
N MET A 107 2.81 12.39 -12.12
CA MET A 107 3.45 12.48 -10.81
C MET A 107 2.59 11.88 -9.69
N GLU A 108 1.30 12.22 -9.67
CA GLU A 108 0.32 11.66 -8.72
C GLU A 108 0.25 10.14 -8.83
N THR A 109 0.20 9.61 -10.06
CA THR A 109 0.21 8.15 -10.31
C THR A 109 1.46 7.49 -9.72
N SER A 110 2.63 8.10 -9.92
CA SER A 110 3.90 7.61 -9.36
C SER A 110 3.91 7.62 -7.83
N LEU A 111 3.38 8.67 -7.20
CA LEU A 111 3.33 8.81 -5.74
C LEU A 111 2.36 7.81 -5.10
N LEU A 112 1.16 7.66 -5.68
CA LEU A 112 0.19 6.65 -5.26
C LEU A 112 0.78 5.25 -5.32
N LEU A 113 1.50 4.94 -6.41
CA LEU A 113 2.13 3.63 -6.57
C LEU A 113 3.24 3.41 -5.55
N GLY A 114 4.08 4.44 -5.36
CA GLY A 114 5.12 4.47 -4.32
C GLY A 114 4.57 4.07 -2.96
N ASN A 115 3.54 4.79 -2.52
CA ASN A 115 2.91 4.59 -1.22
C ASN A 115 2.33 3.18 -1.06
N LEU A 116 1.61 2.68 -2.09
CA LEU A 116 1.00 1.35 -2.03
C LEU A 116 2.07 0.24 -1.98
N VAL A 117 3.13 0.36 -2.78
CA VAL A 117 4.23 -0.62 -2.79
C VAL A 117 5.00 -0.58 -1.47
N ASP A 118 5.26 0.60 -0.91
CA ASP A 118 5.92 0.73 0.40
C ASP A 118 5.13 -0.01 1.49
N VAL A 119 3.80 0.16 1.55
CA VAL A 119 2.94 -0.59 2.48
C VAL A 119 3.04 -2.10 2.26
N LEU A 120 2.96 -2.55 1.02
CA LEU A 120 3.02 -3.97 0.69
C LEU A 120 4.37 -4.59 1.09
N ASP A 121 5.47 -3.88 0.87
CA ASP A 121 6.81 -4.32 1.26
C ASP A 121 6.99 -4.33 2.77
N GLU A 122 6.41 -3.36 3.50
CA GLU A 122 6.36 -3.39 4.96
C GLU A 122 5.64 -4.65 5.49
N ILE A 123 4.50 -5.01 4.90
CA ILE A 123 3.75 -6.21 5.29
C ILE A 123 4.52 -7.48 4.95
N LYS A 124 5.11 -7.57 3.75
CA LYS A 124 5.95 -8.72 3.36
C LYS A 124 7.11 -8.91 4.33
N PHE A 125 7.79 -7.82 4.68
CA PHE A 125 8.87 -7.87 5.64
C PHE A 125 8.38 -8.26 7.04
N ALA A 126 7.24 -7.74 7.47
CA ALA A 126 6.62 -8.13 8.73
C ALA A 126 6.30 -9.64 8.77
N LYS A 127 5.65 -10.19 7.73
CA LYS A 127 5.35 -11.64 7.63
C LYS A 127 6.62 -12.50 7.65
N MET A 128 7.70 -12.03 7.02
CA MET A 128 8.98 -12.75 7.01
C MET A 128 9.65 -12.76 8.39
N LYS A 129 9.51 -11.70 9.19
CA LYS A 129 10.22 -11.54 10.47
C LYS A 129 9.41 -11.95 11.69
N LEU A 130 8.09 -11.79 11.64
CA LEU A 130 7.18 -12.01 12.76
C LEU A 130 6.43 -13.31 12.55
N LEU A 131 6.97 -14.41 13.10
CA LEU A 131 6.43 -15.76 12.90
C LEU A 131 5.00 -15.92 13.44
N ASN A 132 4.59 -15.05 14.36
CA ASN A 132 3.24 -15.02 14.88
C ASN A 132 2.27 -14.23 13.99
N LEU A 133 2.71 -13.48 12.98
CA LEU A 133 1.84 -12.87 11.97
C LEU A 133 1.42 -13.94 10.95
N THR A 134 0.30 -14.59 11.24
CA THR A 134 -0.20 -15.75 10.49
C THR A 134 -0.91 -15.40 9.19
N SER A 135 -1.53 -14.22 9.10
CA SER A 135 -2.22 -13.76 7.89
C SER A 135 -2.19 -12.24 7.78
N ALA A 136 -2.18 -11.75 6.55
CA ALA A 136 -2.40 -10.35 6.22
C ALA A 136 -3.08 -10.27 4.85
N ALA A 137 -4.10 -9.44 4.68
CA ALA A 137 -4.78 -9.29 3.40
C ALA A 137 -5.52 -7.95 3.30
N PHE A 138 -5.58 -7.40 2.09
CA PHE A 138 -6.45 -6.26 1.79
C PHE A 138 -7.88 -6.72 1.51
N VAL A 139 -8.83 -6.00 2.08
CA VAL A 139 -10.27 -6.28 1.96
C VAL A 139 -10.97 -4.98 1.62
N LEU A 140 -11.90 -5.03 0.67
CA LEU A 140 -12.79 -3.93 0.38
C LEU A 140 -14.11 -4.15 1.11
N GLU A 141 -14.47 -3.26 2.04
CA GLU A 141 -15.75 -3.35 2.74
C GLU A 141 -16.89 -2.94 1.81
N SER A 142 -17.78 -3.88 1.49
CA SER A 142 -18.79 -3.72 0.43
C SER A 142 -19.87 -2.67 0.74
N LYS A 143 -20.09 -2.31 2.00
CA LYS A 143 -21.10 -1.31 2.40
C LYS A 143 -20.57 0.12 2.43
N THR A 144 -19.35 0.29 2.90
CA THR A 144 -18.72 1.60 3.16
C THR A 144 -17.73 1.98 2.04
N CYS A 145 -17.38 1.03 1.17
CA CYS A 145 -16.32 1.17 0.18
C CYS A 145 -14.98 1.59 0.82
N GLN A 146 -14.73 1.16 2.06
CA GLN A 146 -13.47 1.39 2.74
C GLN A 146 -12.46 0.31 2.35
N LEU A 147 -11.23 0.74 2.07
CA LEU A 147 -10.12 -0.19 1.88
C LEU A 147 -9.55 -0.52 3.25
N LEU A 148 -9.58 -1.80 3.62
CA LEU A 148 -9.13 -2.29 4.91
C LEU A 148 -7.92 -3.20 4.73
N LEU A 149 -6.97 -3.13 5.66
CA LEU A 149 -5.89 -4.09 5.81
C LEU A 149 -6.16 -4.95 7.04
N TYR A 150 -6.44 -6.23 6.81
CA TYR A 150 -6.57 -7.24 7.86
C TYR A 150 -5.20 -7.82 8.22
N LEU A 151 -4.91 -7.98 9.50
CA LEU A 151 -3.73 -8.63 10.06
C LEU A 151 -4.17 -9.64 11.12
N CYS A 152 -3.61 -10.84 11.12
CA CYS A 152 -3.95 -11.88 12.11
C CYS A 152 -2.70 -12.43 12.78
N PHE A 153 -2.66 -12.35 14.10
CA PHE A 153 -1.55 -12.78 14.91
C PHE A 153 -1.93 -13.97 15.80
N MET A 154 -1.01 -14.89 16.06
CA MET A 154 -1.20 -16.03 16.94
C MET A 154 -0.32 -15.92 18.18
N SER A 155 -0.92 -16.05 19.36
CA SER A 155 -0.15 -16.20 20.60
C SER A 155 0.42 -17.62 20.65
N PHE A 156 1.75 -17.76 20.76
CA PHE A 156 2.38 -19.07 20.91
C PHE A 156 2.14 -19.68 22.28
N ASN A 157 1.85 -18.86 23.30
CA ASN A 157 1.58 -19.34 24.65
C ASN A 157 0.20 -20.01 24.73
N SER A 158 -0.82 -19.39 24.12
CA SER A 158 -2.21 -19.84 24.23
C SER A 158 -2.77 -20.50 22.98
N GLY A 159 -2.07 -20.42 21.85
CA GLY A 159 -2.56 -20.85 20.53
C GLY A 159 -3.68 -19.98 19.95
N LYS A 160 -4.13 -18.95 20.67
CA LYS A 160 -5.24 -18.07 20.27
C LYS A 160 -4.82 -17.14 19.14
N ARG A 161 -5.74 -16.87 18.20
CA ARG A 161 -5.55 -15.93 17.09
C ARG A 161 -6.30 -14.62 17.33
N ILE A 162 -5.68 -13.50 16.99
CA ILE A 162 -6.22 -12.16 17.21
C ILE A 162 -6.12 -11.38 15.91
N GLY A 163 -7.26 -10.88 15.43
CA GLY A 163 -7.38 -10.11 14.20
C GLY A 163 -7.37 -8.59 14.45
N PHE A 164 -6.76 -7.86 13.54
CA PHE A 164 -6.75 -6.40 13.49
C PHE A 164 -7.14 -5.97 12.10
N THR A 165 -7.86 -4.86 12.01
CA THR A 165 -8.25 -4.22 10.76
C THR A 165 -7.81 -2.77 10.82
N ILE A 166 -7.10 -2.32 9.79
CA ILE A 166 -6.62 -0.96 9.66
C ILE A 166 -7.32 -0.32 8.47
N ASP A 167 -7.89 0.87 8.64
CA ASP A 167 -8.41 1.64 7.52
C ASP A 167 -7.24 2.19 6.69
N MET A 168 -7.22 1.81 5.42
CA MET A 168 -6.22 2.19 4.42
C MET A 168 -6.85 2.99 3.26
N THR A 169 -8.05 3.54 3.47
CA THR A 169 -8.79 4.31 2.46
C THR A 169 -7.98 5.50 1.94
N ASP A 170 -7.21 6.16 2.80
CA ASP A 170 -6.39 7.33 2.42
C ASP A 170 -5.17 7.00 1.57
N LEU A 171 -4.90 5.71 1.25
CA LEU A 171 -3.88 5.34 0.26
C LEU A 171 -4.13 5.96 -1.11
N ASN A 172 -5.38 6.31 -1.45
CA ASN A 172 -5.73 6.98 -2.69
C ASN A 172 -5.43 8.50 -2.68
N ARG A 173 -4.89 9.07 -1.59
CA ARG A 173 -4.64 10.52 -1.45
C ARG A 173 -3.17 10.94 -1.50
N CYS A 174 -2.25 10.00 -1.72
CA CYS A 174 -0.80 10.24 -1.59
C CYS A 174 -0.32 10.62 -0.16
N VAL A 175 -1.11 10.40 0.89
CA VAL A 175 -0.82 10.87 2.27
C VAL A 175 -0.14 9.81 3.15
N TYR A 176 0.27 8.69 2.59
CA TYR A 176 0.94 7.63 3.36
C TYR A 176 2.47 7.74 3.31
N PRO A 177 3.24 7.61 4.41
CA PRO A 177 2.84 7.69 5.81
C PRO A 177 3.03 9.11 6.37
N SER A 178 1.94 9.85 6.63
CA SER A 178 2.03 11.16 7.29
C SER A 178 2.14 11.01 8.82
N GLU A 179 1.14 10.47 9.52
CA GLU A 179 1.25 10.19 10.96
C GLU A 179 0.55 8.89 11.41
N PRO A 180 1.14 8.08 12.32
CA PRO A 180 0.51 6.88 12.87
C PRO A 180 -0.81 7.12 13.61
N SER A 181 -1.00 8.32 14.16
CA SER A 181 -2.23 8.80 14.81
C SER A 181 -3.42 8.87 13.86
N GLU A 182 -3.18 9.02 12.56
CA GLU A 182 -4.21 9.08 11.52
C GLU A 182 -4.71 7.69 11.11
N LEU A 183 -3.99 6.61 11.47
CA LEU A 183 -4.43 5.25 11.18
C LEU A 183 -5.60 4.85 12.08
N LEU A 184 -6.78 4.70 11.47
CA LEU A 184 -7.96 4.19 12.15
C LEU A 184 -7.86 2.67 12.26
N ILE A 185 -7.41 2.19 13.43
CA ILE A 185 -7.27 0.76 13.74
C ILE A 185 -8.47 0.26 14.53
N LYS A 186 -9.08 -0.82 14.05
CA LYS A 186 -10.15 -1.56 14.71
C LYS A 186 -9.66 -2.96 15.04
N LEU A 187 -9.94 -3.42 16.26
CA LEU A 187 -9.62 -4.79 16.67
C LEU A 187 -10.80 -5.71 16.31
N CYS A 188 -10.51 -6.78 15.56
CA CYS A 188 -11.50 -7.79 15.20
C CYS A 188 -11.28 -9.01 16.11
N GLN A 189 -12.01 -9.06 17.22
CA GLN A 189 -11.97 -10.20 18.13
C GLN A 189 -12.56 -11.44 17.43
N ALA A 190 -11.71 -12.40 17.11
CA ALA A 190 -12.12 -13.78 16.93
C ALA A 190 -11.96 -14.47 18.29
N GLU A 191 -13.01 -14.45 19.11
CA GLU A 191 -13.18 -15.37 20.25
C GLU A 191 -12.00 -15.49 21.24
N THR A 192 -11.46 -14.37 21.72
CA THR A 192 -10.43 -14.39 22.78
C THR A 192 -10.83 -13.64 24.03
N THR A 193 -10.59 -14.28 25.17
CA THR A 193 -10.59 -13.78 26.55
C THR A 193 -9.52 -12.70 26.83
N LEU A 194 -9.21 -11.82 25.86
CA LEU A 194 -8.34 -10.68 26.12
C LEU A 194 -9.06 -9.73 27.07
N SER A 195 -8.41 -9.36 28.18
CA SER A 195 -8.94 -8.34 29.05
C SER A 195 -8.92 -6.98 28.33
N GLN A 196 -10.01 -6.21 28.42
CA GLN A 196 -10.12 -4.85 27.86
C GLN A 196 -8.89 -3.95 28.11
N PRO A 197 -8.22 -3.98 29.29
CA PRO A 197 -7.04 -3.16 29.56
C PRO A 197 -5.86 -3.41 28.61
N SER A 198 -5.63 -4.66 28.21
CA SER A 198 -4.52 -5.01 27.30
C SER A 198 -4.74 -4.49 25.87
N ILE A 199 -6.01 -4.41 25.44
CA ILE A 199 -6.39 -3.82 24.15
C ILE A 199 -6.20 -2.31 24.19
N GLU A 200 -6.63 -1.67 25.28
CA GLU A 200 -6.56 -0.22 25.43
C GLU A 200 -5.11 0.26 25.55
N GLU A 201 -4.25 -0.46 26.29
CA GLU A 201 -2.80 -0.22 26.34
C GLU A 201 -2.15 -0.34 24.96
N THR A 202 -2.62 -1.28 24.14
CA THR A 202 -2.15 -1.45 22.76
C THR A 202 -2.55 -0.26 21.90
N MET A 203 -3.81 0.16 21.96
CA MET A 203 -4.31 1.30 21.21
C MET A 203 -3.63 2.60 21.64
N VAL A 204 -3.33 2.77 22.94
CA VAL A 204 -2.55 3.90 23.45
C VAL A 204 -1.11 3.85 22.92
N SER A 205 -0.47 2.69 22.96
CA SER A 205 0.90 2.54 22.47
C SER A 205 0.99 2.83 20.97
N ILE A 206 0.01 2.36 20.18
CA ILE A 206 -0.12 2.65 18.75
C ILE A 206 -0.27 4.16 18.51
N ARG A 207 -1.12 4.86 19.27
CA ARG A 207 -1.31 6.31 19.15
C ARG A 207 -0.03 7.11 19.45
N ASN A 208 0.86 6.55 20.26
CA ASN A 208 2.14 7.16 20.63
C ASN A 208 3.29 6.82 19.65
N LEU A 209 3.04 6.06 18.57
CA LEU A 209 4.03 5.80 17.55
C LEU A 209 4.48 7.11 16.90
N GLN A 210 5.80 7.33 16.89
CA GLN A 210 6.36 8.53 16.27
C GLN A 210 6.08 8.56 14.76
N PRO A 211 5.71 9.73 14.20
CA PRO A 211 5.63 9.93 12.75
C PRO A 211 6.88 9.46 12.01
N GLY A 212 6.69 9.01 10.76
CA GLY A 212 7.80 8.63 9.89
C GLY A 212 7.55 7.33 9.12
N ARG A 213 8.56 6.94 8.33
CA ARG A 213 8.48 5.77 7.44
C ARG A 213 8.29 4.47 8.21
N THR A 214 7.77 3.44 7.55
CA THR A 214 7.60 2.08 8.10
C THR A 214 6.54 1.94 9.20
N VAL A 215 5.39 2.61 9.06
CA VAL A 215 4.35 2.64 10.10
C VAL A 215 3.72 1.27 10.30
N ILE A 216 3.35 0.57 9.22
CA ILE A 216 2.72 -0.76 9.31
C ILE A 216 3.68 -1.78 9.89
N LEU A 217 4.96 -1.76 9.51
CA LEU A 217 5.94 -2.67 10.09
C LEU A 217 6.13 -2.44 11.60
N ARG A 218 6.21 -1.19 12.03
CA ARG A 218 6.34 -0.84 13.45
C ARG A 218 5.12 -1.28 14.25
N LEU A 219 3.93 -1.03 13.71
CA LEU A 219 2.67 -1.53 14.27
C LEU A 219 2.68 -3.06 14.41
N CYS A 220 3.04 -3.79 13.34
CA CYS A 220 3.11 -5.25 13.38
C CYS A 220 4.05 -5.76 14.47
N ARG A 221 5.21 -5.12 14.66
CA ARG A 221 6.17 -5.48 15.72
C ARG A 221 5.59 -5.29 17.11
N MET A 222 4.91 -4.17 17.34
CA MET A 222 4.30 -3.88 18.64
C MET A 222 3.18 -4.86 18.97
N VAL A 223 2.27 -5.08 18.02
CA VAL A 223 1.17 -6.03 18.17
C VAL A 223 1.71 -7.44 18.40
N SER A 224 2.76 -7.83 17.66
CA SER A 224 3.43 -9.12 17.86
C SER A 224 3.97 -9.29 19.28
N GLN A 225 4.67 -8.29 19.82
CA GLN A 225 5.25 -8.34 21.17
C GLN A 225 4.17 -8.45 22.24
N LEU A 226 3.13 -7.63 22.12
CA LEU A 226 1.98 -7.67 23.03
C LEU A 226 1.34 -9.06 23.05
N ILE A 227 1.09 -9.65 21.89
CA ILE A 227 0.40 -10.94 21.80
C ILE A 227 1.24 -12.08 22.39
N GLN A 228 2.57 -11.94 22.35
CA GLN A 228 3.49 -12.85 23.02
C GLN A 228 3.57 -12.64 24.53
N SER A 229 3.28 -11.44 25.04
CA SER A 229 3.24 -11.17 26.49
C SER A 229 1.90 -11.50 27.14
N LEU A 230 0.87 -11.86 26.37
CA LEU A 230 -0.42 -12.26 26.92
C LEU A 230 -0.30 -13.60 27.69
N PRO A 231 -0.85 -13.67 28.92
CA PRO A 231 -0.94 -14.92 29.68
C PRO A 231 -1.93 -15.90 29.02
N CYS A 232 -1.75 -17.19 29.32
CA CYS A 232 -2.59 -18.28 28.79
C CYS A 232 -4.06 -18.18 29.24
#